data_AF-A0A6N2RFQ0-F1
#
_entry.id   AF-A0A6N2RFQ0-F1
#
_cell.length_a   1.000
_cell.length_b   1.000
_cell.length_c   1.000
_cell.angle_alpha   90.00
_cell.angle_beta   90.00
_cell.angle_gamma   90.00
#
_symmetry.space_group_name_H-M   'P 1'
#
loop_
_entity.id
_entity.type
_entity.pdbx_description
1 polymer ?
#
loop_
_entity_poly.entity_id
_entity_poly.type
_entity_poly.pdbx_seq_one_letter_code
_entity_poly.pdbx_strand_id
1 'polypeptide(L)'
;MNKTVYEIMHRNRKVAKIDETGFSKVYYKSFMPYNLYLEEEEDIDTLVNNVTNFNYWCATRVLTLDRTYAKEILNSIGMTQAVTDKERARIALSYRCASLTDPFWVRKKGEKVSFEEVNLYENHLDNTFIDIALKGKQYTVDNENLAKDLLTKGCFPKA
;
A
#
# COMPACT_ATOMS: atom_id res chain seq x y z
N MET A 1 -2.64 23.64 3.43
CA MET A 1 -2.08 22.27 3.25
C MET A 1 -2.12 21.95 1.77
N ASN A 2 -1.02 21.45 1.19
CA ASN A 2 -1.04 20.96 -0.20
C ASN A 2 -1.84 19.67 -0.23
N LYS A 3 -2.88 19.62 -1.06
CA LYS A 3 -3.69 18.42 -1.22
C LYS A 3 -2.85 17.28 -1.78
N THR A 4 -2.95 16.10 -1.18
CA THR A 4 -2.30 14.91 -1.75
C THR A 4 -3.05 14.50 -3.01
N VAL A 5 -2.31 14.34 -4.12
CA VAL A 5 -2.86 13.87 -5.39
C VAL A 5 -2.22 12.52 -5.70
N TYR A 6 -3.06 11.52 -5.91
CA TYR A 6 -2.67 10.20 -6.37
C TYR A 6 -2.77 10.13 -7.89
N GLU A 7 -1.76 9.57 -8.54
CA GLU A 7 -1.75 9.21 -9.95
C GLU A 7 -1.95 7.70 -10.06
N ILE A 8 -3.01 7.28 -10.76
CA ILE A 8 -3.26 5.89 -11.11
C ILE A 8 -2.44 5.60 -12.35
N MET A 9 -1.62 4.56 -12.27
CA MET A 9 -0.63 4.19 -13.27
C MET A 9 -0.97 2.83 -13.86
N HIS A 10 -0.84 2.68 -15.19
CA HIS A 10 -0.79 1.41 -15.89
C HIS A 10 0.61 1.24 -16.48
N ARG A 11 1.43 0.36 -15.90
CA ARG A 11 2.89 0.39 -16.07
C ARG A 11 3.40 1.82 -15.85
N ASN A 12 4.19 2.39 -16.76
CA ASN A 12 4.70 3.75 -16.67
C ASN A 12 3.74 4.84 -17.19
N ARG A 13 2.54 4.48 -17.62
CA ARG A 13 1.55 5.45 -18.13
C ARG A 13 0.61 5.90 -17.03
N LYS A 14 0.51 7.20 -16.82
CA LYS A 14 -0.56 7.79 -16.00
C LYS A 14 -1.89 7.68 -16.73
N VAL A 15 -2.86 6.97 -16.15
CA VAL A 15 -4.19 6.75 -16.73
C VAL A 15 -5.27 7.62 -16.09
N ALA A 16 -5.13 7.95 -14.82
CA ALA A 16 -5.99 8.88 -14.12
C ALA A 16 -5.25 9.55 -12.95
N LYS A 17 -5.86 10.58 -12.37
CA LYS A 17 -5.48 11.14 -11.08
C LYS A 17 -6.72 11.36 -10.22
N ILE A 18 -6.54 11.36 -8.91
CA ILE A 18 -7.56 11.74 -7.93
C ILE A 18 -6.87 12.44 -6.75
N ASP A 19 -7.49 13.48 -6.20
CA ASP A 19 -7.04 14.07 -4.93
C ASP A 19 -7.84 13.56 -3.73
N GLU A 20 -7.39 13.89 -2.51
CA GLU A 20 -8.06 13.47 -1.28
C GLU A 20 -9.51 13.99 -1.11
N THR A 21 -9.92 14.96 -1.94
CA THR A 21 -11.27 15.53 -1.97
C THR A 21 -12.14 14.99 -3.09
N GLY A 22 -11.64 14.04 -3.89
CA GLY A 22 -12.42 13.39 -4.96
C GLY A 22 -12.32 14.05 -6.33
N PHE A 23 -11.60 15.16 -6.47
CA PHE A 23 -11.38 15.76 -7.79
C PHE A 23 -10.53 14.81 -8.61
N SER A 24 -11.09 14.34 -9.72
CA SER A 24 -10.47 13.34 -10.57
C SER A 24 -10.17 13.89 -11.96
N LYS A 25 -9.28 13.20 -12.68
CA LYS A 25 -9.13 13.38 -14.12
C LYS A 25 -8.75 12.05 -14.75
N VAL A 26 -9.45 11.63 -15.80
CA VAL A 26 -9.17 10.43 -16.57
C VAL A 26 -8.44 10.83 -17.86
N TYR A 27 -7.22 10.32 -18.04
CA TYR A 27 -6.41 10.60 -19.23
C TYR A 27 -6.59 9.54 -20.32
N TYR A 28 -6.79 8.27 -19.92
CA TYR A 28 -6.88 7.15 -20.85
C TYR A 28 -7.97 6.16 -20.41
N LYS A 29 -9.22 6.41 -20.82
CA LYS A 29 -10.38 5.58 -20.45
C LYS A 29 -10.22 4.10 -20.84
N SER A 30 -9.58 3.81 -21.97
CA SER A 30 -9.31 2.44 -22.45
C SER A 30 -8.28 1.69 -21.59
N PHE A 31 -7.54 2.39 -20.74
CA PHE A 31 -6.54 1.82 -19.82
C PHE A 31 -6.95 2.03 -18.36
N MET A 32 -8.23 2.29 -18.07
CA MET A 32 -8.71 2.33 -16.69
C MET A 32 -8.79 0.91 -16.11
N PRO A 33 -8.51 0.72 -14.81
CA PRO A 33 -8.84 -0.54 -14.14
C PRO A 33 -10.34 -0.83 -14.28
N TYR A 34 -10.70 -2.07 -14.60
CA TYR A 34 -12.11 -2.45 -14.82
C TYR A 34 -13.01 -2.15 -13.61
N ASN A 35 -12.46 -2.29 -12.39
CA ASN A 35 -13.16 -2.07 -11.13
C ASN A 35 -12.90 -0.69 -10.49
N LEU A 36 -12.46 0.31 -11.28
CA LEU A 36 -12.32 1.69 -10.83
C LEU A 36 -13.08 2.64 -11.76
N TYR A 37 -14.08 3.31 -11.21
CA TYR A 37 -14.85 4.33 -11.90
C TYR A 37 -14.64 5.69 -11.23
N LEU A 38 -14.32 6.69 -12.05
CA LEU A 38 -14.07 8.07 -11.64
C LEU A 38 -14.79 9.01 -12.60
N GLU A 39 -15.45 10.02 -12.05
CA GLU A 39 -16.21 11.04 -12.76
C GLU A 39 -15.52 12.41 -12.58
N GLU A 40 -15.63 13.28 -13.59
CA GLU A 40 -14.96 14.59 -13.59
C GLU A 40 -15.90 15.73 -13.19
N GLU A 41 -17.14 15.43 -12.79
CA GLU A 41 -18.08 16.41 -12.23
C GLU A 41 -17.63 16.87 -10.83
N GLU A 42 -17.99 18.09 -10.46
CA GLU A 42 -17.53 18.75 -9.24
C GLU A 42 -18.63 18.86 -8.17
N ASP A 43 -19.77 18.22 -8.36
CA ASP A 43 -20.82 18.15 -7.34
C ASP A 43 -20.40 17.26 -6.16
N ILE A 44 -21.00 17.49 -5.00
CA ILE A 44 -20.60 16.84 -3.74
C ILE A 44 -20.78 15.32 -3.82
N ASP A 45 -21.83 14.83 -4.49
CA ASP A 45 -22.12 13.40 -4.58
C ASP A 45 -21.05 12.71 -5.44
N THR A 46 -20.67 13.32 -6.57
CA THR A 46 -19.58 12.83 -7.42
C THR A 46 -18.24 12.80 -6.69
N LEU A 47 -17.89 13.87 -5.97
CA LEU A 47 -16.64 13.94 -5.22
C LEU A 47 -16.56 12.84 -4.16
N VAL A 48 -17.65 12.62 -3.41
CA VAL A 48 -17.75 11.54 -2.42
C VAL A 48 -17.69 10.16 -3.08
N ASN A 49 -18.36 9.98 -4.22
CA ASN A 49 -18.36 8.73 -4.98
C ASN A 49 -16.94 8.39 -5.48
N ASN A 50 -16.22 9.36 -6.03
CA ASN A 50 -14.84 9.19 -6.49
C ASN A 50 -13.91 8.74 -5.36
N VAL A 51 -13.99 9.40 -4.19
CA VAL A 51 -13.20 9.00 -3.01
C VAL A 51 -13.57 7.58 -2.57
N THR A 52 -14.86 7.24 -2.57
CA THR A 52 -15.35 5.91 -2.17
C THR A 52 -14.85 4.84 -3.15
N ASN A 53 -15.01 5.04 -4.46
CA ASN A 53 -14.58 4.13 -5.51
C ASN A 53 -13.06 3.93 -5.49
N PHE A 54 -12.29 5.01 -5.31
CA PHE A 54 -10.84 4.92 -5.22
C PHE A 54 -10.39 4.12 -3.98
N ASN A 55 -10.97 4.39 -2.80
CA ASN A 55 -10.64 3.63 -1.59
C ASN A 55 -11.05 2.17 -1.73
N TYR A 56 -12.24 1.88 -2.26
CA TYR A 56 -12.68 0.51 -2.53
C TYR A 56 -11.70 -0.21 -3.45
N TRP A 57 -11.32 0.41 -4.58
CA TRP A 57 -10.36 -0.15 -5.52
C TRP A 57 -9.00 -0.44 -4.87
N CYS A 58 -8.48 0.48 -4.07
CA CYS A 58 -7.25 0.24 -3.29
C CYS A 58 -7.43 -0.91 -2.29
N ALA A 59 -8.57 -1.00 -1.60
CA ALA A 59 -8.86 -2.07 -0.64
C ALA A 59 -8.93 -3.47 -1.29
N THR A 60 -9.39 -3.57 -2.54
CA THR A 60 -9.35 -4.84 -3.30
C THR A 60 -7.94 -5.31 -3.63
N ARG A 61 -6.96 -4.40 -3.56
CA ARG A 61 -5.54 -4.67 -3.82
C ARG A 61 -4.74 -4.94 -2.56
N VAL A 62 -5.42 -5.11 -1.42
CA VAL A 62 -4.76 -5.65 -0.23
C VAL A 62 -4.27 -7.06 -0.56
N LEU A 63 -2.96 -7.21 -0.77
CA LEU A 63 -2.32 -8.52 -0.90
C LEU A 63 -2.79 -9.37 0.28
N THR A 64 -3.34 -10.56 -0.01
CA THR A 64 -3.81 -11.48 1.02
C THR A 64 -2.62 -11.88 1.87
N LEU A 65 -2.45 -11.18 2.99
CA LEU A 65 -1.64 -11.58 4.09
C LEU A 65 -2.26 -12.89 4.58
N ASP A 66 -1.51 -13.99 4.60
CA ASP A 66 -1.95 -15.14 5.39
C ASP A 66 -2.35 -14.61 6.79
N ARG A 67 -3.46 -15.13 7.34
CA ARG A 67 -4.06 -14.66 8.61
C ARG A 67 -3.03 -14.60 9.73
N THR A 68 -2.02 -15.45 9.67
CA THR A 68 -0.88 -15.53 10.58
C THR A 68 -0.13 -14.19 10.71
N TYR A 69 0.01 -13.45 9.61
CA TYR A 69 0.92 -12.30 9.51
C TYR A 69 0.24 -10.95 9.42
N ALA A 70 -1.04 -10.93 9.05
CA ALA A 70 -1.82 -9.70 8.94
C ALA A 70 -1.74 -8.81 10.19
N LYS A 71 -1.73 -9.42 11.38
CA LYS A 71 -1.72 -8.73 12.67
C LYS A 71 -0.38 -8.04 12.97
N GLU A 72 0.74 -8.69 12.70
CA GLU A 72 2.09 -8.18 12.99
C GLU A 72 2.43 -6.97 12.11
N ILE A 73 2.01 -7.08 10.86
CA ILE A 73 2.07 -6.04 9.83
C ILE A 73 1.35 -4.79 10.28
N LEU A 74 0.10 -4.97 10.69
CA LEU A 74 -0.79 -3.90 11.10
C LEU A 74 -0.17 -3.16 12.27
N ASN A 75 0.35 -3.91 13.26
CA ASN A 75 1.07 -3.35 14.39
C ASN A 75 2.33 -2.56 13.97
N SER A 76 3.10 -3.04 12.99
CA SER A 76 4.33 -2.38 12.52
C SER A 76 4.09 -1.00 11.88
N ILE A 77 2.93 -0.80 11.25
CA ILE A 77 2.52 0.48 10.65
C ILE A 77 1.60 1.31 11.57
N GLY A 78 1.40 0.86 12.82
CA GLY A 78 0.54 1.51 13.80
C GLY A 78 -0.95 1.48 13.42
N MET A 79 -1.39 0.48 12.65
CA MET A 79 -2.78 0.29 12.26
C MET A 79 -3.38 -0.90 13.01
N THR A 80 -4.60 -0.79 13.51
CA THR A 80 -5.39 -1.92 14.02
C THR A 80 -5.99 -2.72 12.85
N GLN A 81 -6.55 -3.92 13.11
CA GLN A 81 -7.29 -4.69 12.09
C GLN A 81 -8.12 -3.76 11.20
N ALA A 82 -7.80 -3.72 9.90
CA ALA A 82 -8.49 -2.85 8.96
C ALA A 82 -9.91 -3.38 8.75
N VAL A 83 -10.88 -2.69 9.35
CA VAL A 83 -12.30 -3.06 9.31
C VAL A 83 -12.99 -2.38 8.13
N THR A 84 -12.48 -1.21 7.72
CA THR A 84 -13.05 -0.39 6.65
C THR A 84 -12.21 -0.42 5.37
N ASP A 85 -12.85 -0.18 4.22
CA ASP A 85 -12.14 -0.04 2.94
C ASP A 85 -11.13 1.10 2.97
N LYS A 86 -11.37 2.15 3.74
CA LYS A 86 -10.41 3.26 3.92
C LYS A 86 -9.12 2.82 4.61
N GLU A 87 -9.21 1.99 5.65
CA GLU A 87 -8.04 1.44 6.34
C GLU A 87 -7.28 0.47 5.43
N ARG A 88 -8.02 -0.41 4.74
CA ARG A 88 -7.46 -1.34 3.75
C ARG A 88 -6.78 -0.60 2.60
N ALA A 89 -7.39 0.47 2.11
CA ALA A 89 -6.83 1.35 1.08
C ALA A 89 -5.51 1.98 1.56
N ARG A 90 -5.44 2.44 2.81
CA ARG A 90 -4.20 3.00 3.38
C ARG A 90 -3.08 1.96 3.42
N ILE A 91 -3.40 0.72 3.77
CA ILE A 91 -2.46 -0.40 3.72
C ILE A 91 -2.00 -0.63 2.28
N ALA A 92 -2.92 -0.76 1.32
CA ALA A 92 -2.59 -0.95 -0.09
C ALA A 92 -1.70 0.18 -0.64
N LEU A 93 -2.04 1.44 -0.34
CA LEU A 93 -1.29 2.62 -0.77
C LEU A 93 0.14 2.66 -0.20
N SER A 94 0.40 2.04 0.96
CA SER A 94 1.76 1.97 1.55
C SER A 94 2.76 1.19 0.68
N TYR A 95 2.27 0.26 -0.13
CA TYR A 95 3.04 -0.44 -1.17
C TYR A 95 2.48 -0.15 -2.56
N ARG A 96 1.94 1.07 -2.74
CA ARG A 96 1.57 1.61 -4.05
C ARG A 96 0.44 0.86 -4.76
N CYS A 97 -0.39 0.12 -4.03
CA CYS A 97 -1.46 -0.70 -4.58
C CYS A 97 -0.98 -1.67 -5.67
N ALA A 98 0.30 -2.07 -5.61
CA ALA A 98 0.87 -3.01 -6.57
C ALA A 98 0.19 -4.38 -6.44
N SER A 99 -0.01 -5.06 -7.56
CA SER A 99 -0.69 -6.35 -7.63
C SER A 99 0.15 -7.37 -8.42
N LEU A 100 -0.03 -8.65 -8.10
CA LEU A 100 0.51 -9.80 -8.85
C LEU A 100 -0.39 -10.24 -10.00
N THR A 101 -1.55 -9.61 -10.19
CA THR A 101 -2.54 -10.02 -11.21
C THR A 101 -2.71 -9.02 -12.34
N ASP A 102 -2.16 -7.81 -12.20
CA ASP A 102 -2.33 -6.75 -13.18
C ASP A 102 -1.22 -5.69 -13.08
N PRO A 103 -1.01 -4.87 -14.12
CA PRO A 103 0.06 -3.88 -14.15
C PRO A 103 -0.35 -2.50 -13.59
N PHE A 104 -1.38 -2.43 -12.74
CA PHE A 104 -1.83 -1.17 -12.14
C PHE A 104 -1.19 -0.91 -10.79
N TRP A 105 -0.89 0.36 -10.54
CA TRP A 105 -0.33 0.82 -9.27
C TRP A 105 -0.62 2.32 -9.08
N VAL A 106 -0.27 2.84 -7.91
CA VAL A 106 -0.50 4.23 -7.49
C VAL A 106 0.79 4.89 -7.06
N ARG A 107 0.97 6.14 -7.45
CA ARG A 107 2.01 7.02 -6.90
C ARG A 107 1.44 8.37 -6.52
N LYS A 108 2.14 9.10 -5.66
CA LYS A 108 1.84 10.52 -5.41
C LYS A 108 2.33 11.35 -6.59
N LYS A 109 1.58 12.40 -6.90
CA LYS A 109 1.93 13.34 -7.98
C LYS A 109 3.34 13.88 -7.78
N GLY A 110 4.18 13.75 -8.80
CA GLY A 110 5.56 14.23 -8.81
C GLY A 110 6.60 13.20 -8.37
N GLU A 111 6.20 12.03 -7.88
CA GLU A 111 7.14 10.93 -7.62
C GLU A 111 7.76 10.42 -8.93
N LYS A 112 9.09 10.28 -8.93
CA LYS A 112 9.87 9.71 -10.03
C LYS A 112 10.14 8.24 -9.76
N VAL A 113 9.07 7.44 -9.85
CA VAL A 113 9.12 5.99 -9.69
C VAL A 113 8.54 5.36 -10.96
N SER A 114 9.14 4.28 -11.40
CA SER A 114 8.75 3.47 -12.56
C SER A 114 8.05 2.18 -12.13
N PHE A 115 7.38 1.52 -13.08
CA PHE A 115 6.76 0.23 -12.86
C PHE A 115 7.81 -0.86 -12.57
N GLU A 116 8.95 -0.77 -13.24
CA GLU A 116 10.08 -1.69 -13.09
C GLU A 116 10.66 -1.67 -11.68
N GLU A 117 10.49 -0.60 -10.92
CA GLU A 117 10.93 -0.49 -9.52
C GLU A 117 9.90 -1.02 -8.50
N VAL A 118 8.64 -1.19 -8.90
CA VAL A 118 7.53 -1.49 -7.96
C VAL A 118 6.77 -2.76 -8.27
N ASN A 119 6.96 -3.35 -9.46
CA ASN A 119 6.24 -4.55 -9.85
C ASN A 119 6.66 -5.72 -8.96
N LEU A 120 5.68 -6.48 -8.49
CA LEU A 120 5.87 -7.57 -7.52
C LEU A 120 6.46 -8.84 -8.15
N TYR A 121 6.56 -8.92 -9.48
CA TYR A 121 7.14 -10.07 -10.18
C TYR A 121 8.66 -10.07 -10.12
N GLU A 122 9.26 -8.90 -10.34
CA GLU A 122 10.71 -8.71 -10.40
C GLU A 122 11.27 -8.15 -9.09
N ASN A 123 10.45 -7.41 -8.33
CA ASN A 123 10.85 -6.79 -7.08
C ASN A 123 10.07 -7.41 -5.92
N HIS A 124 10.76 -8.24 -5.15
CA HIS A 124 10.36 -8.46 -3.77
C HIS A 124 10.66 -7.16 -3.03
N LEU A 125 9.62 -6.41 -2.66
CA LEU A 125 9.78 -5.16 -1.94
C LEU A 125 10.62 -5.40 -0.68
N ASP A 126 11.73 -4.67 -0.51
CA ASP A 126 12.62 -4.65 0.67
C ASP A 126 11.88 -4.30 1.98
N ASN A 127 10.58 -4.05 1.91
CA ASN A 127 9.72 -3.89 3.04
C ASN A 127 9.56 -5.26 3.71
N THR A 128 10.18 -5.45 4.88
CA THR A 128 10.01 -6.59 5.80
C THR A 128 8.54 -7.05 5.88
N PHE A 129 7.62 -6.10 5.79
CA PHE A 129 6.18 -6.27 5.66
C PHE A 129 5.73 -7.29 4.58
N ILE A 130 6.29 -7.24 3.38
CA ILE A 130 5.87 -8.09 2.26
C ILE A 130 6.54 -9.46 2.28
N ASP A 131 7.76 -9.58 2.81
CA ASP A 131 8.37 -10.88 3.05
C ASP A 131 7.55 -11.70 4.07
N ILE A 132 7.04 -11.05 5.11
CA ILE A 132 6.12 -11.66 6.07
C ILE A 132 4.81 -12.05 5.34
N ALA A 133 4.24 -11.16 4.53
CA ALA A 133 3.00 -11.39 3.76
C ALA A 133 3.08 -12.52 2.72
N LEU A 134 4.16 -12.56 1.93
CA LEU A 134 4.31 -13.42 0.75
C LEU A 134 5.07 -14.72 1.06
N LYS A 135 5.99 -14.72 2.03
CA LYS A 135 6.86 -15.87 2.34
C LYS A 135 6.58 -16.49 3.70
N GLY A 136 5.75 -15.88 4.55
CA GLY A 136 5.54 -16.31 5.92
C GLY A 136 6.81 -16.34 6.78
N LYS A 137 7.84 -15.59 6.39
CA LYS A 137 9.07 -15.49 7.17
C LYS A 137 8.86 -14.50 8.31
N GLN A 138 8.76 -15.01 9.53
CA GLN A 138 8.98 -14.20 10.73
C GLN A 138 10.43 -13.73 10.74
N TYR A 139 10.68 -12.47 10.44
CA TYR A 139 11.85 -11.81 10.99
C TYR A 139 11.44 -11.37 12.38
N THR A 140 11.97 -12.02 13.41
CA THR A 140 12.08 -11.35 14.71
C THR A 140 12.75 -10.02 14.42
N VAL A 141 11.99 -8.94 14.56
CA VAL A 141 12.58 -7.61 14.61
C VAL A 141 13.36 -7.61 15.91
N ASP A 142 14.60 -8.08 15.83
CA ASP A 142 15.54 -7.88 16.90
C ASP A 142 15.71 -6.38 17.01
N ASN A 143 15.13 -5.86 18.08
CA ASN A 143 15.35 -4.53 18.65
C ASN A 143 16.83 -4.34 19.03
N GLU A 144 17.79 -4.98 18.36
CA GLU A 144 19.21 -5.01 18.76
C GLU A 144 20.01 -3.82 18.24
N ASN A 145 19.50 -3.05 17.28
CA ASN A 145 20.01 -1.68 17.09
C ASN A 145 19.36 -0.68 18.06
N LEU A 146 18.32 -1.09 18.81
CA LEU A 146 17.78 -0.34 19.94
C LEU A 146 18.30 -0.83 21.30
N ALA A 147 19.09 -1.91 21.32
CA ALA A 147 19.63 -2.50 22.54
C ALA A 147 21.13 -2.79 22.38
N LYS A 148 21.91 -1.73 22.13
CA LYS A 148 23.34 -1.66 22.49
C LYS A 148 23.62 -1.91 23.99
N ASP A 149 22.61 -2.31 24.77
CA ASP A 149 22.65 -2.47 26.22
C ASP A 149 22.13 -3.84 26.72
N LEU A 150 21.86 -4.82 25.85
CA LEU A 150 21.43 -6.17 26.29
C LEU A 150 22.49 -7.28 26.12
N LEU A 151 23.72 -6.93 25.73
CA LEU A 151 24.86 -7.85 25.78
C LEU A 151 25.40 -8.00 27.23
N THR A 152 24.65 -8.71 28.08
CA THR A 152 25.23 -9.52 29.16
C THR A 152 24.28 -10.67 29.53
N LYS A 153 24.27 -11.72 28.70
CA LYS A 153 24.10 -13.10 29.21
C LYS A 153 25.53 -13.66 29.26
N GLY A 154 26.10 -14.18 30.34
CA GLY A 154 25.64 -14.63 31.65
C GLY A 154 26.60 -15.76 32.03
N CYS A 155 26.95 -15.94 33.31
CA CYS A 155 27.62 -17.15 33.79
C CYS A 155 27.33 -17.33 35.28
N PHE A 156 26.37 -18.20 35.62
CA PHE A 156 26.41 -18.90 36.90
C PHE A 156 27.30 -20.14 36.70
N PRO A 157 28.41 -20.31 37.42
CA PRO A 157 29.13 -21.57 37.43
C PRO A 157 28.42 -22.58 38.33
N LYS A 158 28.29 -23.82 37.85
CA LYS A 158 27.98 -24.97 38.70
C LYS A 158 29.22 -25.34 39.51
N ALA A 159 29.07 -25.37 40.83
CA ALA A 159 29.68 -26.32 41.76
C ALA A 159 28.80 -26.33 43.02
#